data_AF-A0A7W0UZG2-F1
#
_entry.id   AF-A0A7W0UZG2-F1
#
_cell.length_a   1.000
_cell.length_b   1.000
_cell.length_c   1.000
_cell.angle_alpha   90.00
_cell.angle_beta   90.00
_cell.angle_gamma   90.00
#
_symmetry.space_group_name_H-M   'P 1'
#
loop_
_entity.id
_entity.type
_entity.pdbx_description
1 polymer ?
#
loop_
_entity_poly.entity_id
_entity_poly.type
_entity_poly.pdbx_seq_one_letter_code
_entity_poly.pdbx_strand_id
1 'polypeptide(L)'
;MAVKESDVTEQVAPREKMTFEEFLRWDSEHTMAEWIDGEVHVMSPAAKQHQEIVVFFVQVLGLFVKVRDLGVLLPAPFVMRTPASVHGREPDLLFVSRERAHLIEKTYL
;
A
#
# COMPACT_ATOMS: atom_id res chain seq x y z
N MET A 1 -10.13 17.21 25.37
CA MET A 1 -11.23 16.33 24.92
C MET A 1 -10.71 14.92 24.88
N ALA A 2 -11.32 14.02 25.65
CA ALA A 2 -10.97 12.61 25.66
C ALA A 2 -11.34 11.98 24.32
N VAL A 3 -10.36 11.44 23.61
CA VAL A 3 -10.61 10.55 22.48
C VAL A 3 -11.09 9.24 23.09
N LYS A 4 -12.35 8.88 22.82
CA LYS A 4 -12.91 7.57 23.17
C LYS A 4 -12.05 6.50 22.50
N GLU A 5 -11.69 5.47 23.25
CA GLU A 5 -11.16 4.22 22.72
C GLU A 5 -12.14 3.71 21.67
N SER A 6 -11.78 3.89 20.39
CA SER A 6 -12.42 3.20 19.28
C SER A 6 -11.97 1.75 19.38
N ASP A 7 -12.92 0.84 19.54
CA ASP A 7 -12.71 -0.60 19.31
C ASP A 7 -11.95 -0.77 17.99
N VAL A 8 -10.65 -1.01 18.08
CA VAL A 8 -9.87 -1.48 16.95
C VAL A 8 -10.30 -2.92 16.79
N THR A 9 -11.36 -3.16 16.03
CA THR A 9 -11.66 -4.50 15.54
C THR A 9 -10.45 -4.95 14.74
N GLU A 10 -9.64 -5.83 15.35
CA GLU A 10 -8.55 -6.52 14.72
C GLU A 10 -9.17 -7.30 13.55
N GLN A 11 -9.09 -6.74 12.34
CA GLN A 11 -9.64 -7.37 11.15
C GLN A 11 -8.82 -8.64 10.93
N VAL A 12 -9.41 -9.77 11.30
CA VAL A 12 -8.75 -11.07 11.18
C VAL A 12 -8.71 -11.41 9.70
N ALA A 13 -7.50 -11.67 9.20
CA ALA A 13 -7.30 -12.15 7.84
C ALA A 13 -8.23 -13.34 7.56
N PRO A 14 -8.90 -13.37 6.39
CA PRO A 14 -9.63 -14.53 5.94
C PRO A 14 -8.77 -15.79 6.05
N ARG A 15 -9.32 -16.86 6.63
CA ARG A 15 -8.60 -18.13 6.83
C ARG A 15 -8.46 -18.94 5.54
N GLU A 16 -9.26 -18.65 4.53
CA GLU A 16 -9.24 -19.34 3.25
C GLU A 16 -8.35 -18.61 2.25
N LYS A 17 -7.60 -19.38 1.45
CA LYS A 17 -6.81 -18.83 0.35
C LYS A 17 -7.73 -18.20 -0.68
N MET A 18 -7.31 -17.08 -1.24
CA MET A 18 -8.01 -16.37 -2.29
C MET A 18 -7.06 -15.95 -3.40
N THR A 19 -7.60 -15.70 -4.59
CA THR A 19 -6.90 -15.12 -5.73
C THR A 19 -6.54 -13.65 -5.46
N PHE A 20 -5.60 -13.09 -6.23
CA PHE A 20 -5.25 -11.68 -6.14
C PHE A 20 -6.45 -10.77 -6.44
N GLU A 21 -7.28 -11.15 -7.41
CA GLU A 21 -8.47 -10.41 -7.80
C GLU A 21 -9.56 -10.46 -6.72
N GLU A 22 -9.65 -11.56 -5.96
CA GLU A 22 -10.49 -11.65 -4.77
C GLU A 22 -9.94 -10.80 -3.62
N PHE A 23 -8.61 -10.75 -3.44
CA PHE A 23 -7.95 -9.87 -2.48
C PHE A 23 -8.22 -8.38 -2.75
N LEU A 24 -8.16 -7.95 -4.01
CA LEU A 24 -8.49 -6.56 -4.38
C LEU A 24 -9.97 -6.21 -4.16
N ARG A 25 -10.87 -7.19 -4.17
CA ARG A 25 -12.31 -7.01 -3.87
C ARG A 25 -12.62 -7.15 -2.38
N TRP A 26 -11.78 -7.88 -1.66
CA TRP A 26 -11.75 -7.87 -0.20
C TRP A 26 -11.37 -6.46 0.25
N ASP A 27 -11.69 -6.11 1.49
CA ASP A 27 -11.65 -4.76 2.07
C ASP A 27 -10.21 -4.18 2.24
N SER A 28 -9.33 -4.46 1.29
CA SER A 28 -7.96 -3.96 1.15
C SER A 28 -7.90 -2.44 1.02
N GLU A 29 -8.93 -1.78 0.48
CA GLU A 29 -8.97 -0.30 0.45
C GLU A 29 -9.11 0.33 1.85
N HIS A 30 -9.60 -0.42 2.84
CA HIS A 30 -9.77 0.04 4.22
C HIS A 30 -8.90 -0.72 5.23
N THR A 31 -8.18 -1.75 4.77
CA THR A 31 -7.31 -2.59 5.58
C THR A 31 -5.92 -2.65 4.96
N MET A 32 -4.92 -2.15 5.69
CA MET A 32 -3.52 -2.25 5.28
C MET A 32 -3.10 -3.73 5.34
N ALA A 33 -2.86 -4.34 4.18
CA ALA A 33 -2.70 -5.78 4.08
C ALA A 33 -1.88 -6.19 2.85
N GLU A 34 -1.13 -7.27 3.01
CA GLU A 34 -0.39 -7.90 1.93
C GLU A 34 -1.02 -9.24 1.55
N TRP A 35 -0.88 -9.61 0.28
CA TRP A 35 -1.32 -10.90 -0.24
C TRP A 35 -0.11 -11.73 -0.61
N ILE A 36 0.10 -12.87 0.07
CA ILE A 36 1.28 -13.72 -0.05
C ILE A 36 0.80 -15.16 -0.28
N ASP A 37 1.12 -15.75 -1.43
CA ASP A 37 0.79 -17.14 -1.78
C ASP A 37 -0.68 -17.55 -1.54
N GLY A 38 -1.61 -16.66 -1.86
CA GLY A 38 -3.04 -16.86 -1.68
C GLY A 38 -3.59 -16.38 -0.34
N GLU A 39 -2.74 -15.97 0.60
CA GLU A 39 -3.12 -15.65 1.98
C GLU A 39 -3.07 -14.14 2.22
N VAL A 40 -4.02 -13.65 3.01
CA VAL A 40 -4.07 -12.24 3.42
C VAL A 40 -3.28 -12.06 4.72
N HIS A 41 -2.39 -11.08 4.74
CA HIS A 41 -1.59 -10.71 5.89
C HIS A 41 -1.93 -9.28 6.28
N VAL A 42 -2.77 -9.12 7.30
CA VAL A 42 -3.12 -7.80 7.84
C VAL A 42 -1.92 -7.22 8.57
N MET A 43 -1.58 -5.98 8.25
CA MET A 43 -0.46 -5.28 8.85
C MET A 43 -0.91 -4.48 10.08
N SER A 44 -0.02 -4.37 11.07
CA SER A 44 -0.28 -3.50 12.22
C SER A 44 -0.28 -2.03 11.80
N PRO A 45 -1.10 -1.17 12.42
CA PRO A 45 -1.08 0.25 12.15
C PRO A 45 0.31 0.86 12.28
N ALA A 46 0.67 1.74 11.35
CA ALA A 46 1.95 2.42 11.37
C ALA A 46 2.06 3.40 12.57
N ALA A 47 3.19 3.37 13.26
CA ALA A 47 3.49 4.33 14.32
C ALA A 47 3.63 5.77 13.78
N LYS A 48 3.38 6.78 14.61
CA LYS A 48 3.57 8.20 14.24
C LYS A 48 4.95 8.48 13.62
N GLN A 49 6.02 7.94 14.20
CA GLN A 49 7.39 8.14 13.72
C GLN A 49 7.58 7.57 12.31
N HIS A 50 6.96 6.43 12.01
CA HIS A 50 6.96 5.86 10.65
C HIS A 50 6.33 6.84 9.66
N GLN A 51 5.15 7.37 10.00
CA GLN A 51 4.45 8.34 9.15
C GLN A 51 5.24 9.63 8.95
N GLU A 52 5.93 10.13 9.97
CA GLU A 52 6.78 11.32 9.84
C GLU A 52 7.94 11.10 8.85
N ILE A 53 8.54 9.91 8.85
CA ILE A 53 9.60 9.54 7.89
C ILE A 53 9.04 9.43 6.46
N VAL A 54 7.89 8.78 6.28
CA VAL A 54 7.23 8.66 4.98
C VAL A 54 6.91 10.04 4.42
N VAL A 55 6.30 10.92 5.22
CA VAL A 55 5.95 12.30 4.80
C VAL A 55 7.20 13.08 4.39
N PHE A 56 8.30 12.98 5.15
CA PHE A 56 9.57 13.62 4.79
C PHE A 56 10.06 13.15 3.41
N PHE A 57 10.07 11.84 3.15
CA PHE A 57 10.51 11.31 1.86
C PHE A 57 9.57 11.68 0.72
N VAL A 58 8.24 11.67 0.93
CA VAL A 58 7.27 12.14 -0.08
C VAL A 58 7.56 13.58 -0.47
N GLN A 59 7.86 14.46 0.50
CA GLN A 59 8.14 15.86 0.22
C GLN A 59 9.44 16.03 -0.59
N VAL A 60 10.52 15.39 -0.16
CA VAL A 60 11.84 15.53 -0.81
C VAL A 60 11.88 14.86 -2.17
N LEU A 61 11.50 13.57 -2.23
CA LEU A 61 11.55 12.79 -3.46
C LEU A 61 10.42 13.19 -4.42
N GLY A 62 9.23 13.47 -3.91
CA GLY A 62 8.08 13.86 -4.72
C GLY A 62 8.34 15.17 -5.46
N LEU A 63 8.94 16.17 -4.80
CA LEU A 63 9.33 17.41 -5.46
C LEU A 63 10.39 17.16 -6.54
N PHE A 64 11.41 16.36 -6.24
CA PHE A 64 12.46 16.00 -7.20
C PHE A 64 11.89 15.30 -8.44
N VAL A 65 11.06 14.27 -8.23
CA VAL A 65 10.38 13.50 -9.30
C VAL A 65 9.50 14.41 -10.14
N LYS A 66 8.72 15.31 -9.51
CA LYS A 66 7.81 16.22 -10.22
C LYS A 66 8.55 17.27 -11.03
N VAL A 67 9.55 17.96 -10.45
CA VAL A 67 10.31 19.03 -11.14
C VAL A 67 11.11 18.49 -12.32
N ARG A 68 11.60 17.25 -12.21
CA ARG A 68 12.36 16.57 -13.27
C ARG A 68 11.48 15.73 -14.20
N ASP A 69 10.18 15.67 -13.94
CA ASP A 69 9.19 14.91 -14.70
C ASP A 69 9.60 13.43 -14.87
N LEU A 70 10.02 12.79 -13.77
CA LEU A 70 10.61 11.44 -13.79
C LEU A 70 9.56 10.32 -13.71
N GLY A 71 8.34 10.62 -13.30
CA GLY A 71 7.28 9.64 -13.09
C GLY A 71 6.36 9.99 -11.92
N VAL A 72 5.90 8.97 -11.21
CA VAL A 72 4.93 9.07 -10.11
C VAL A 72 5.55 8.49 -8.84
N LEU A 73 5.36 9.16 -7.70
CA LEU A 73 5.68 8.65 -6.37
C LEU A 73 4.37 8.46 -5.60
N LEU A 74 4.10 7.25 -5.13
CA LEU A 74 2.88 6.87 -4.41
C LEU A 74 3.27 6.37 -3.00
N PRO A 75 2.74 6.98 -1.91
CA PRO A 75 2.84 6.39 -0.58
C PRO A 75 1.78 5.31 -0.35
N ALA A 76 1.98 4.47 0.67
CA ALA A 76 0.92 3.60 1.17
C ALA A 76 -0.31 4.42 1.65
N PRO A 77 -1.54 3.88 1.51
CA PRO A 77 -1.86 2.56 0.99
C PRO A 77 -1.88 2.51 -0.55
N PHE A 78 -1.12 1.59 -1.14
CA PHE A 78 -1.18 1.28 -2.57
C PHE A 78 -0.54 -0.09 -2.86
N VAL A 79 -1.35 -1.05 -3.32
CA VAL A 79 -0.89 -2.42 -3.58
C VAL A 79 -0.02 -2.46 -4.83
N MET A 80 1.05 -3.26 -4.80
CA MET A 80 1.90 -3.59 -5.93
C MET A 80 1.86 -5.09 -6.17
N ARG A 81 1.47 -5.50 -7.38
CA ARG A 81 1.55 -6.88 -7.83
C ARG A 81 2.97 -7.19 -8.29
N THR A 82 3.61 -8.16 -7.65
CA THR A 82 4.95 -8.62 -8.05
C THR A 82 4.86 -9.77 -9.05
N PRO A 83 5.33 -9.61 -10.30
CA PRO A 83 5.19 -10.65 -11.32
C PRO A 83 5.99 -11.92 -11.01
N ALA A 84 7.11 -11.77 -10.29
CA ALA A 84 8.02 -12.87 -10.00
C ALA A 84 7.52 -13.85 -8.93
N SER A 85 6.59 -13.41 -8.08
CA SER A 85 6.24 -14.14 -6.86
C SER A 85 4.74 -14.20 -6.56
N VAL A 86 3.88 -13.65 -7.44
CA VAL A 86 2.42 -13.72 -7.25
C VAL A 86 2.06 -13.18 -5.86
N HIS A 87 2.60 -12.02 -5.50
CA HIS A 87 2.30 -11.36 -4.23
C HIS A 87 1.75 -9.96 -4.48
N GLY A 88 0.77 -9.54 -3.68
CA GLY A 88 0.34 -8.16 -3.52
C GLY A 88 1.05 -7.57 -2.32
N ARG A 89 2.03 -6.70 -2.55
CA ARG A 89 2.78 -6.02 -1.49
C ARG A 89 2.26 -4.61 -1.34
N GLU A 90 2.31 -4.04 -0.15
CA GLU A 90 1.89 -2.66 0.07
C GLU A 90 3.10 -1.86 0.60
N PRO A 91 4.03 -1.46 -0.29
CA PRO A 91 5.24 -0.77 0.12
C PRO A 91 4.91 0.63 0.67
N ASP A 92 5.68 1.10 1.65
CA ASP A 92 5.50 2.43 2.24
C ASP A 92 5.64 3.57 1.21
N LEU A 93 6.52 3.38 0.22
CA LEU A 93 6.75 4.29 -0.89
C LEU A 93 7.06 3.52 -2.18
N LEU A 94 6.39 3.90 -3.27
CA LEU A 94 6.52 3.32 -4.59
C LEU A 94 6.85 4.41 -5.61
N PHE A 95 7.98 4.27 -6.32
CA PHE A 95 8.30 5.12 -7.47
C PHE A 95 8.07 4.35 -8.77
N VAL A 96 7.28 4.93 -9.66
CA VAL A 96 7.02 4.42 -11.00
C VAL A 96 7.57 5.41 -12.01
N SER A 97 8.60 5.01 -12.77
CA SER A 97 9.16 5.83 -13.83
C SER A 97 8.10 6.20 -14.86
N ARG A 98 8.24 7.37 -15.50
CA ARG A 98 7.31 7.84 -16.54
C ARG A 98 7.03 6.80 -17.61
N GLU A 99 8.05 6.08 -18.08
CA GLU A 99 7.94 5.04 -19.10
C GLU A 99 7.01 3.89 -18.69
N ARG A 100 6.86 3.67 -17.38
CA ARG A 100 6.06 2.60 -16.78
C ARG A 100 4.79 3.09 -16.09
N ALA A 101 4.49 4.38 -16.17
CA ALA A 101 3.30 4.95 -15.53
C ALA A 101 1.98 4.33 -16.03
N HIS A 102 2.00 3.73 -17.22
CA HIS A 102 0.87 2.97 -17.78
C HIS A 102 0.56 1.66 -17.04
N LEU A 103 1.44 1.19 -16.14
CA LEU A 103 1.19 0.03 -15.28
C LEU A 103 0.35 0.37 -14.06
N ILE A 104 0.19 1.66 -13.74
CA ILE A 104 -0.60 2.10 -12.59
C ILE A 104 -2.07 1.91 -12.94
N GLU A 105 -2.72 1.01 -12.22
CA GLU A 105 -4.16 0.78 -12.27
C GLU A 105 -4.88 1.64 -11.22
N LYS A 106 -6.21 1.58 -11.18
CA LYS A 106 -7.02 2.38 -10.25
C LYS A 106 -6.65 2.14 -8.78
N THR A 107 -6.36 0.91 -8.40
CA THR A 107 -6.20 0.48 -7.00
C THR A 107 -4.91 -0.30 -6.73
N TYR A 108 -4.05 -0.50 -7.75
CA TYR A 108 -2.78 -1.21 -7.61
C TYR A 108 -1.77 -0.84 -8.72
N LEU A 109 -0.50 -1.22 -8.54
CA LEU A 109 0.56 -1.25 -9.56
C LEU A 109 0.75 -2.68 -10.10
#